data_AF-A0A1L5NH50-F1
#
_entry.id   AF-A0A1L5NH50-F1
#
_cell.length_a   1.000
_cell.length_b   1.000
_cell.length_c   1.000
_cell.angle_alpha   90.00
_cell.angle_beta   90.00
_cell.angle_gamma   90.00
#
_symmetry.space_group_name_H-M   'P 1'
#
loop_
_entity.id
_entity.type
_entity.pdbx_description
1 polymer ?
#
loop_
_entity_poly.entity_id
_entity_poly.type
_entity_poly.pdbx_seq_one_letter_code
_entity_poly.pdbx_strand_id
1 'polypeptide(L)' 'MSDADHQHSESVVQAAQWLADEKDPPRPIIPVIRERFGLSALEACEAAALSNRYRILRKAHG' A
#
# COMPACT_ATOMS: atom_id res chain seq x y z
N MET A 1 7.23 21.25 -1.29
CA MET A 1 6.47 19.99 -1.37
C MET A 1 5.13 20.36 -1.95
N SER A 2 4.84 19.84 -3.13
CA SER A 2 3.72 20.25 -3.98
C SER A 2 2.45 19.52 -3.55
N ASP A 3 1.27 19.96 -3.99
CA ASP A 3 0.01 19.19 -3.85
C ASP A 3 0.11 17.79 -4.45
N ALA A 4 0.92 17.61 -5.51
CA ALA A 4 1.14 16.31 -6.13
C ALA A 4 1.86 15.32 -5.18
N ASP A 5 2.91 15.75 -4.47
CA ASP A 5 3.66 14.89 -3.55
C ASP A 5 2.77 14.37 -2.40
N HIS A 6 1.83 15.20 -1.93
CA HIS A 6 0.87 14.82 -0.91
C HIS A 6 -0.13 13.77 -1.44
N GLN A 7 -0.68 13.98 -2.63
CA GLN A 7 -1.62 13.03 -3.26
C GLN A 7 -0.98 11.66 -3.55
N HIS A 8 0.29 11.64 -3.96
CA HIS A 8 1.06 10.41 -4.14
C HIS A 8 1.24 9.66 -2.80
N SER A 9 1.60 10.40 -1.76
CA SER A 9 1.77 9.85 -0.41
C SER A 9 0.46 9.25 0.14
N GLU A 10 -0.68 9.89 -0.11
CA GLU A 10 -1.99 9.38 0.28
C GLU A 10 -2.36 8.09 -0.46
N SER A 11 -2.08 8.01 -1.77
CA SER A 11 -2.37 6.82 -2.58
C SER A 11 -1.54 5.61 -2.15
N VAL A 12 -0.28 5.83 -1.74
CA VAL A 12 0.59 4.79 -1.15
C VAL A 12 0.02 4.28 0.18
N VAL A 13 -0.44 5.18 1.05
CA VAL A 13 -1.05 4.81 2.34
C VAL A 13 -2.33 4.01 2.12
N GLN A 14 -3.21 4.44 1.21
CA GLN A 14 -4.44 3.73 0.87
C GLN A 14 -4.17 2.33 0.33
N ALA A 15 -3.19 2.18 -0.58
CA ALA A 15 -2.78 0.89 -1.11
C ALA A 15 -2.23 -0.04 -0.01
N ALA A 16 -1.41 0.50 0.88
CA ALA A 16 -0.86 -0.25 2.01
C ALA A 16 -1.94 -0.73 2.97
N GLN A 17 -2.94 0.10 3.24
CA GLN A 17 -4.03 -0.21 4.14
C GLN A 17 -4.94 -1.29 3.56
N TRP A 18 -5.33 -1.14 2.29
CA TRP A 18 -6.05 -2.19 1.55
C TRP A 18 -5.30 -3.52 1.56
N LEU A 19 -4.01 -3.54 1.20
CA LEU A 19 -3.25 -4.78 1.19
C LEU A 19 -3.14 -5.39 2.60
N ALA A 20 -3.01 -4.55 3.64
CA ALA A 20 -2.91 -5.05 5.00
C ALA A 20 -4.22 -5.69 5.48
N ASP A 21 -5.38 -5.24 4.98
CA ASP A 21 -6.71 -5.80 5.22
C ASP A 21 -6.97 -7.09 4.42
N GLU A 22 -6.31 -7.22 3.26
CA GLU A 22 -6.50 -8.36 2.36
C GLU A 22 -6.00 -9.67 2.99
N LYS A 23 -6.91 -10.65 3.08
CA LYS A 23 -6.64 -11.98 3.67
C LYS A 23 -6.00 -12.93 2.68
N ASP A 24 -6.38 -12.84 1.40
CA ASP A 24 -5.83 -13.63 0.30
C ASP A 24 -5.31 -12.70 -0.81
N PRO A 25 -4.08 -12.16 -0.65
CA PRO A 25 -3.57 -11.17 -1.57
C PRO A 25 -3.26 -11.79 -2.94
N PRO A 26 -3.70 -11.15 -4.05
CA PRO A 26 -3.44 -11.65 -5.39
C PRO A 26 -1.94 -11.68 -5.70
N ARG A 27 -1.53 -12.66 -6.51
CA ARG A 27 -0.14 -12.83 -6.94
C ARG A 27 -0.04 -12.74 -8.47
N PRO A 28 0.83 -11.89 -9.03
CA PRO A 28 1.77 -11.00 -8.34
C PRO A 28 1.11 -9.73 -7.78
N ILE A 29 1.48 -9.30 -6.56
CA ILE A 29 0.79 -8.19 -5.86
C ILE A 29 1.17 -6.80 -6.38
N ILE A 30 2.42 -6.61 -6.81
CA ILE A 30 2.92 -5.29 -7.23
C ILE A 30 2.20 -4.76 -8.48
N PRO A 31 2.03 -5.55 -9.57
CA PRO A 31 1.23 -5.09 -10.72
C PRO A 31 -0.20 -4.74 -10.34
N VAL A 32 -0.83 -5.52 -9.45
CA VAL A 32 -2.20 -5.25 -8.99
C VAL A 32 -2.30 -3.93 -8.25
N ILE A 33 -1.36 -3.62 -7.35
CA ILE A 33 -1.34 -2.33 -6.64
C ILE A 33 -1.18 -1.18 -7.62
N ARG A 34 -0.26 -1.31 -8.60
CA ARG A 34 -0.02 -0.27 -9.60
C ARG A 34 -1.27 0.03 -10.42
N GLU A 35 -1.93 -1.01 -10.92
CA GLU A 35 -3.15 -0.87 -11.73
C GLU A 35 -4.33 -0.33 -10.91
N ARG A 36 -4.48 -0.79 -9.67
CA ARG A 36 -5.61 -0.41 -8.81
C ARG A 36 -5.52 1.04 -8.31
N PHE A 37 -4.32 1.50 -7.98
CA PHE A 37 -4.11 2.79 -7.32
C PHE A 37 -3.38 3.82 -8.20
N GLY A 38 -3.07 3.49 -9.47
CA GLY A 38 -2.35 4.39 -10.38
C GLY A 38 -0.91 4.66 -9.96
N LEU A 39 -0.30 3.75 -9.19
CA LEU A 39 1.02 3.93 -8.60
C LEU A 39 2.15 3.50 -9.53
N SER A 40 3.30 4.16 -9.40
CA SER A 40 4.56 3.68 -9.95
C SER A 40 5.01 2.38 -9.28
N ALA A 41 6.00 1.70 -9.90
CA ALA A 41 6.55 0.48 -9.31
C ALA A 41 7.22 0.73 -7.94
N LEU A 42 7.84 1.90 -7.75
CA LEU A 42 8.46 2.28 -6.48
C LEU A 42 7.39 2.45 -5.39
N GLU A 43 6.38 3.27 -5.66
CA GLU A 43 5.25 3.52 -4.73
C GLU A 43 4.50 2.24 -4.38
N ALA A 44 4.32 1.33 -5.34
CA ALA A 44 3.69 0.03 -5.08
C ALA A 44 4.54 -0.86 -4.17
N CYS A 45 5.87 -0.83 -4.32
CA CYS A 45 6.79 -1.52 -3.40
C CYS A 45 6.76 -0.89 -2.00
N GLU A 46 6.70 0.44 -1.90
CA GLU A 46 6.55 1.16 -0.63
C GLU A 46 5.24 0.79 0.06
N ALA A 47 4.13 0.77 -0.68
CA ALA A 47 2.83 0.36 -0.18
C ALA A 47 2.86 -1.09 0.36
N ALA A 48 3.51 -2.01 -0.37
CA ALA A 48 3.68 -3.40 0.07
C ALA A 48 4.54 -3.54 1.33
N ALA A 49 5.59 -2.71 1.48
CA ALA A 49 6.39 -2.69 2.70
C ALA A 49 5.61 -2.10 3.88
N LEU A 50 4.86 -1.02 3.64
CA LEU A 50 4.04 -0.33 4.64
C LEU A 50 2.88 -1.23 5.12
N SER A 51 2.27 -2.01 4.23
CA SER A 51 1.18 -2.93 4.59
C SER A 51 1.64 -3.98 5.60
N ASN A 52 2.89 -4.44 5.51
CA ASN A 52 3.44 -5.39 6.47
C ASN A 52 3.53 -4.77 7.88
N ARG A 53 3.91 -3.49 7.98
CA ARG A 53 3.92 -2.75 9.26
C ARG A 53 2.52 -2.63 9.85
N TYR A 54 1.52 -2.31 9.04
CA TYR A 54 0.11 -2.24 9.48
C TYR A 54 -0.43 -3.57 9.99
N ARG A 55 -0.05 -4.70 9.37
CA ARG A 55 -0.42 -6.04 9.87
C ARG A 55 0.20 -6.32 11.24
N ILE A 56 1.45 -5.94 11.45
CA ILE A 56 2.13 -6.11 12.75
C ILE A 56 1.47 -5.25 13.83
N LEU A 57 1.25 -3.96 13.55
CA LEU A 57 0.59 -3.04 14.50
C LEU A 57 -0.79 -3.53 14.92
N ARG A 58 -1.58 -4.06 13.97
CA ARG A 58 -2.90 -4.61 14.29
C ARG A 58 -2.86 -5.87 15.14
N LYS A 59 -1.84 -6.71 14.99
CA LYS A 59 -1.64 -7.86 15.87
C LYS A 59 -1.21 -7.45 17.28
N ALA A 60 -0.54 -6.31 17.42
CA ALA A 60 -0.09 -5.80 18.72
C ALA A 60 -1.20 -5.10 19.52
N HIS A 61 -2.20 -4.54 18.84
CA HIS A 61 -3.32 -3.80 19.46
C HIS A 61 -4.67 -4.55 19.40
N GLY A 62 -4.68 -5.79 18.88
CA GLY A 62 -5.87 -6.63 18.72
C GLY A 62 -5.96 -7.74 19.76
#